data_AF-A0A964AQY1-F1
#
_entry.id   AF-A0A964AQY1-F1
#
_cell.length_a   1.000
_cell.length_b   1.000
_cell.length_c   1.000
_cell.angle_alpha   90.00
_cell.angle_beta   90.00
_cell.angle_gamma   90.00
#
_symmetry.space_group_name_H-M   'P 1'
#
loop_
_entity.id
_entity.type
_entity.pdbx_description
1 polymer ?
#
loop_
_entity_poly.entity_id
_entity_poly.type
_entity_poly.pdbx_seq_one_letter_code
_entity_poly.pdbx_strand_id
1 'polypeptide(L)'
;MSCGATRRALLPLLGLGSGCVADPFDLSEDTIPWLVARSEHFVYHADVRDPDAYLLNNPMELPDGAVFDPAGRDVSETIGVYLDAYEVWYAGLAALFEVEPDAPIDVYVYSSQAQRLRVGQLSAGGAIDTQRASGGGLAIHTATGVHAHELVHVFQSLNADAPMVWMEGMAVALGDGFVEVVDDGPYFNRSQRPNLPLPGVEGHGLPYVEVWTAQGLVFTPVHRTAALTLGLPDPAFEALEPYPDLRPSMLSAPGSTATRDLGLQYVMGGSLVHYLVLTYGWDPFLEALGRLSSTALAGELQSAVFRDVYGVELTELEEAWVAWLGTRPAAFWDAPVTLVPGTEP
;
A
#
# COMPACT_ATOMS: atom_id res chain seq x y z
N MET A 1 -10.00 31.52 -17.64
CA MET A 1 -11.46 31.58 -17.48
C MET A 1 -11.72 31.70 -15.99
N SER A 2 -12.31 32.81 -15.52
CA SER A 2 -12.59 32.99 -14.08
C SER A 2 -13.73 32.07 -13.65
N CYS A 3 -13.64 31.43 -12.48
CA CYS A 3 -14.71 30.64 -11.87
C CYS A 3 -16.01 31.46 -11.78
N GLY A 4 -16.84 31.30 -12.80
CA GLY A 4 -18.15 31.93 -12.93
C GLY A 4 -19.19 31.10 -12.21
N ALA A 5 -19.90 31.75 -11.30
CA ALA A 5 -21.00 31.21 -10.53
C ALA A 5 -21.93 30.32 -11.38
N THR A 6 -22.03 29.02 -11.06
CA THR A 6 -23.02 28.15 -11.71
C THR A 6 -23.78 27.29 -10.69
N ARG A 7 -25.07 27.66 -10.57
CA ARG A 7 -26.30 26.90 -10.31
C ARG A 7 -26.20 25.55 -9.57
N ARG A 8 -26.81 25.54 -8.37
CA ARG A 8 -27.34 24.36 -7.68
C ARG A 8 -28.37 23.63 -8.56
N ALA A 9 -28.09 22.37 -8.88
CA ALA A 9 -29.11 21.36 -9.16
C ALA A 9 -29.09 20.35 -8.01
N LEU A 10 -30.27 20.08 -7.45
CA LEU A 10 -30.48 19.16 -6.33
C LEU A 10 -30.36 17.71 -6.81
N LEU A 11 -29.42 16.97 -6.22
CA LEU A 11 -29.41 15.51 -6.16
C LEU A 11 -29.21 15.12 -4.68
N PRO A 12 -30.20 14.52 -4.00
CA PRO A 12 -30.03 14.05 -2.63
C PRO A 12 -29.67 12.56 -2.64
N LEU A 13 -28.46 12.21 -2.17
CA LEU A 13 -28.16 11.02 -1.34
C LEU A 13 -26.65 10.77 -1.12
N LEU A 14 -25.77 11.47 -1.81
CA LEU A 14 -24.34 11.57 -1.48
C LEU A 14 -24.02 13.06 -1.35
N GLY A 15 -23.16 13.47 -0.42
CA GLY A 15 -22.78 14.87 -0.18
C GLY A 15 -21.92 15.46 -1.31
N LEU A 16 -22.32 15.26 -2.57
CA LEU A 16 -21.60 15.69 -3.76
C LEU A 16 -21.73 17.20 -3.90
N GLY A 17 -20.58 17.88 -3.87
CA GLY A 17 -20.46 19.29 -4.16
C GLY A 17 -19.34 19.52 -5.17
N SER A 18 -19.56 20.41 -6.13
CA SER A 18 -18.45 21.01 -6.85
C SER A 18 -17.86 22.12 -5.97
N GLY A 19 -16.60 21.95 -5.59
CA GLY A 19 -15.86 22.92 -4.78
C GLY A 19 -14.57 23.32 -5.50
N CYS A 20 -14.25 24.61 -5.49
CA CYS A 20 -12.91 25.06 -5.85
C CYS A 20 -12.04 24.92 -4.59
N VAL A 21 -11.32 23.80 -4.49
CA VAL A 21 -10.29 23.60 -3.45
C VAL A 21 -8.95 24.00 -4.07
N ALA A 22 -8.19 24.84 -3.37
CA ALA A 22 -6.81 25.09 -3.77
C ALA A 22 -6.04 23.76 -3.61
N ASP A 23 -5.44 23.26 -4.69
CA ASP A 23 -4.57 22.10 -4.60
C ASP A 23 -3.38 22.48 -3.69
N PRO A 24 -3.14 21.73 -2.59
CA PRO A 24 -2.08 22.06 -1.65
C PRO A 24 -0.69 22.08 -2.30
N PHE A 25 -0.54 21.51 -3.49
CA PHE A 25 0.70 21.45 -4.26
C PHE A 25 0.63 22.15 -5.63
N ASP A 26 -0.45 22.86 -5.95
CA ASP A 26 -0.49 23.64 -7.18
C ASP A 26 0.22 24.98 -7.01
N LEU A 27 1.46 25.02 -7.51
CA LEU A 27 2.28 26.22 -7.59
C LEU A 27 1.95 27.09 -8.82
N SER A 28 1.02 26.66 -9.69
CA SER A 28 0.43 27.53 -10.70
C SER A 28 -0.81 28.21 -10.13
N GLU A 29 -1.04 29.48 -10.49
CA GLU A 29 -2.21 30.26 -10.05
C GLU A 29 -3.56 29.72 -10.58
N ASP A 30 -3.57 28.52 -11.17
CA ASP A 30 -4.71 27.90 -11.80
C ASP A 30 -5.49 27.04 -10.79
N THR A 31 -6.72 27.44 -10.47
CA THR A 31 -7.60 26.61 -9.62
C THR A 31 -8.04 25.35 -10.37
N ILE A 32 -7.78 24.17 -9.79
CA ILE A 32 -8.23 22.89 -10.35
C ILE A 32 -9.70 22.64 -10.00
N PRO A 33 -10.55 22.24 -10.97
CA PRO A 33 -11.88 21.76 -10.69
C PRO A 33 -11.81 20.35 -10.08
N TRP A 34 -11.99 20.27 -8.77
CA TRP A 34 -12.11 19.00 -8.04
C TRP A 34 -13.57 18.55 -7.98
N LEU A 35 -13.82 17.28 -8.27
CA LEU A 35 -15.05 16.64 -7.79
C LEU A 35 -14.80 16.22 -6.34
N VAL A 36 -15.69 16.65 -5.44
CA VAL A 36 -15.58 16.33 -4.01
C VAL A 36 -16.71 15.42 -3.60
N ALA A 37 -16.36 14.25 -3.06
CA ALA A 37 -17.26 13.32 -2.42
C ALA A 37 -16.83 13.10 -0.96
N ARG A 38 -17.76 12.65 -0.13
CA ARG A 38 -17.53 12.48 1.31
C ARG A 38 -18.19 11.22 1.81
N SER A 39 -17.52 10.55 2.74
CA SER A 39 -18.05 9.50 3.58
C SER A 39 -17.88 9.91 5.05
N GLU A 40 -17.95 8.97 5.99
CA GLU A 40 -17.77 9.25 7.42
C GLU A 40 -16.31 9.62 7.71
N HIS A 41 -15.36 8.85 7.17
CA HIS A 41 -13.94 8.97 7.50
C HIS A 41 -13.10 9.61 6.38
N PHE A 42 -13.69 9.92 5.23
CA PHE A 42 -12.94 10.43 4.08
C PHE A 42 -13.57 11.64 3.40
N VAL A 43 -12.70 12.52 2.90
CA VAL A 43 -13.03 13.56 1.92
C VAL A 43 -12.25 13.26 0.64
N TYR A 44 -12.94 12.85 -0.41
CA TYR A 44 -12.32 12.39 -1.65
C TYR A 44 -12.35 13.51 -2.70
N HIS A 45 -11.17 13.88 -3.19
CA HIS A 45 -10.95 14.91 -4.20
C HIS A 45 -10.44 14.25 -5.48
N ALA A 46 -11.28 14.21 -6.51
CA ALA A 46 -10.92 13.66 -7.82
C ALA A 46 -10.62 14.76 -8.83
N ASP A 47 -9.44 14.72 -9.44
CA ASP A 47 -9.11 15.56 -10.58
C ASP A 47 -9.75 14.99 -11.86
N VAL A 48 -10.80 15.63 -12.34
CA VAL A 48 -11.60 15.16 -13.49
C VAL A 48 -11.20 15.80 -14.82
N ARG A 49 -10.04 16.45 -14.91
CA ARG A 49 -9.58 17.10 -16.15
C ARG A 49 -9.26 16.11 -17.27
N ASP A 50 -8.86 14.90 -16.89
CA ASP A 50 -8.60 13.81 -17.82
C ASP A 50 -9.52 12.63 -17.48
N PRO A 51 -10.70 12.52 -18.13
CA PRO A 51 -11.63 11.40 -17.90
C PRO A 51 -11.08 10.08 -18.45
N ASP A 52 -10.06 10.13 -19.32
CA ASP A 52 -9.35 8.95 -19.80
C ASP A 52 -8.24 8.52 -18.82
N ALA A 53 -8.10 9.24 -17.70
CA ALA A 53 -7.13 8.90 -16.68
C ALA A 53 -7.30 7.46 -16.21
N TYR A 54 -6.15 6.85 -15.97
CA TYR A 54 -5.95 5.48 -15.51
C TYR A 54 -6.94 5.03 -14.41
N LEU A 55 -7.37 5.97 -13.57
CA LEU A 55 -8.28 5.78 -12.44
C LEU A 55 -9.72 5.43 -12.79
N LEU A 56 -10.21 5.88 -13.94
CA LEU A 56 -11.62 5.80 -14.31
C LEU A 56 -11.89 4.67 -15.33
N ASN A 57 -10.84 3.96 -15.74
CA ASN A 57 -10.93 3.00 -16.84
C ASN A 57 -10.30 1.64 -16.53
N ASN A 58 -9.69 1.43 -15.36
CA ASN A 58 -9.11 0.14 -14.99
C ASN A 58 -10.01 -0.62 -14.03
N PRO A 59 -10.38 -1.86 -14.35
CA PRO A 59 -11.05 -2.74 -13.41
C PRO A 59 -10.22 -2.93 -12.13
N MET A 60 -10.92 -3.14 -11.01
CA MET A 60 -10.32 -3.47 -9.73
C MET A 60 -11.09 -4.57 -9.02
N GLU A 61 -10.38 -5.34 -8.21
CA GLU A 61 -11.00 -6.22 -7.22
C GLU A 61 -11.24 -5.42 -5.94
N LEU A 62 -12.47 -5.43 -5.44
CA LEU A 62 -12.90 -4.78 -4.21
C LEU A 62 -12.50 -5.62 -2.98
N PRO A 63 -12.56 -5.05 -1.75
CA PRO A 63 -12.17 -5.76 -0.53
C PRO A 63 -12.90 -7.09 -0.28
N ASP A 64 -14.12 -7.26 -0.80
CA ASP A 64 -14.91 -8.49 -0.71
C ASP A 64 -14.63 -9.51 -1.83
N GLY A 65 -13.68 -9.21 -2.72
CA GLY A 65 -13.34 -10.02 -3.89
C GLY A 65 -14.22 -9.77 -5.12
N ALA A 66 -15.20 -8.87 -5.05
CA ALA A 66 -16.00 -8.51 -6.21
C ALA A 66 -15.17 -7.71 -7.22
N VAL A 67 -15.34 -7.99 -8.51
CA VAL A 67 -14.71 -7.20 -9.58
C VAL A 67 -15.60 -6.01 -9.92
N PHE A 68 -15.02 -4.81 -9.88
CA PHE A 68 -15.63 -3.56 -10.32
C PHE A 68 -14.93 -3.03 -11.58
N ASP A 69 -15.70 -2.82 -12.64
CA ASP A 69 -15.25 -2.19 -13.88
C ASP A 69 -15.80 -0.75 -13.98
N PRO A 70 -14.94 0.28 -13.90
CA PRO A 70 -15.36 1.68 -14.00
C PRO A 70 -15.63 2.14 -15.43
N ALA A 71 -15.23 1.36 -16.45
CA ALA A 71 -15.32 1.77 -17.84
C ALA A 71 -16.76 2.11 -18.26
N GLY A 72 -16.97 3.35 -18.72
CA GLY A 72 -18.27 3.84 -19.18
C GLY A 72 -19.27 4.18 -18.08
N ARG A 73 -18.88 4.15 -16.80
CA ARG A 73 -19.72 4.59 -15.67
C ARG A 73 -19.65 6.09 -15.42
N ASP A 74 -20.62 6.60 -14.66
CA ASP A 74 -20.56 7.97 -14.15
C ASP A 74 -19.43 8.11 -13.14
N VAL A 75 -18.63 9.18 -13.26
CA VAL A 75 -17.48 9.43 -12.39
C VAL A 75 -17.88 9.50 -10.92
N SER A 76 -19.06 10.04 -10.60
CA SER A 76 -19.56 10.15 -9.23
C SER A 76 -19.94 8.78 -8.67
N GLU A 77 -20.48 7.88 -9.49
CA GLU A 77 -20.77 6.49 -9.11
C GLU A 77 -19.46 5.76 -8.80
N THR A 78 -18.47 5.89 -9.69
CA THR A 78 -17.13 5.30 -9.51
C THR A 78 -16.46 5.76 -8.22
N ILE A 79 -16.52 7.05 -7.91
CA ILE A 79 -15.97 7.59 -6.65
C ILE A 79 -16.73 7.08 -5.42
N GLY A 80 -18.05 6.88 -5.54
CA GLY A 80 -18.83 6.25 -4.47
C GLY A 80 -18.31 4.84 -4.13
N VAL A 81 -18.04 4.02 -5.15
CA VAL A 81 -17.46 2.68 -4.96
C VAL A 81 -16.08 2.73 -4.30
N TYR A 82 -15.23 3.68 -4.71
CA TYR A 82 -13.90 3.84 -4.11
C TYR A 82 -13.97 4.28 -2.64
N LEU A 83 -14.89 5.19 -2.31
CA LEU A 83 -15.15 5.59 -0.94
C LEU A 83 -15.62 4.41 -0.08
N ASP A 84 -16.56 3.60 -0.57
CA ASP A 84 -17.04 2.42 0.15
C ASP A 84 -15.90 1.42 0.41
N ALA A 85 -15.01 1.20 -0.57
CA ALA A 85 -13.82 0.37 -0.39
C ALA A 85 -12.84 0.95 0.65
N TYR A 86 -12.63 2.27 0.66
CA TYR A 86 -11.84 2.96 1.67
C TYR A 86 -12.42 2.78 3.09
N GLU A 87 -13.74 2.84 3.25
CA GLU A 87 -14.41 2.65 4.54
C GLU A 87 -14.24 1.21 5.08
N VAL A 88 -14.29 0.20 4.20
CA VAL A 88 -14.00 -1.19 4.60
C VAL A 88 -12.57 -1.34 5.10
N TRP A 89 -11.60 -0.75 4.39
CA TRP A 89 -10.20 -0.73 4.82
C TRP A 89 -10.00 0.02 6.14
N TYR A 90 -10.64 1.19 6.27
CA TYR A 90 -10.57 1.99 7.48
C TYR A 90 -11.05 1.19 8.70
N ALA A 91 -12.21 0.54 8.61
CA ALA A 91 -12.75 -0.26 9.70
C ALA A 91 -11.81 -1.41 10.10
N GLY A 92 -11.24 -2.11 9.12
CA GLY A 92 -10.27 -3.17 9.35
C GLY A 92 -8.98 -2.68 10.02
N LEU A 93 -8.44 -1.55 9.55
CA LEU A 93 -7.21 -0.96 10.11
C LEU A 93 -7.45 -0.34 11.50
N ALA A 94 -8.56 0.35 11.72
CA ALA A 94 -8.92 0.90 13.02
C ALA A 94 -9.06 -0.20 14.08
N ALA A 95 -9.67 -1.33 13.71
CA ALA A 95 -9.75 -2.49 14.58
C ALA A 95 -8.39 -3.18 14.78
N LEU A 96 -7.55 -3.28 13.74
CA LEU A 96 -6.22 -3.90 13.84
C LEU A 96 -5.29 -3.11 14.77
N PHE A 97 -5.29 -1.78 14.63
CA PHE A 97 -4.39 -0.89 15.37
C PHE A 97 -5.00 -0.36 16.67
N GLU A 98 -6.28 -0.64 16.93
CA GLU A 98 -7.05 -0.10 18.08
C GLU A 98 -6.95 1.44 18.20
N VAL A 99 -6.91 2.13 17.05
CA VAL A 99 -6.77 3.59 16.97
C VAL A 99 -7.58 4.13 15.80
N GLU A 100 -8.04 5.38 15.91
CA GLU A 100 -8.75 6.08 14.84
C GLU A 100 -8.16 7.48 14.65
N PRO A 101 -8.03 7.95 13.39
CA PRO A 101 -7.85 9.36 13.09
C PRO A 101 -8.90 10.24 13.79
N ASP A 102 -8.48 11.39 14.30
CA ASP A 102 -9.34 12.36 14.99
C ASP A 102 -10.15 13.26 14.03
N ALA A 103 -9.90 13.14 12.73
CA ALA A 103 -10.56 13.88 11.67
C ALA A 103 -10.61 13.03 10.39
N PRO A 104 -11.54 13.33 9.45
CA PRO A 104 -11.57 12.68 8.16
C PRO A 104 -10.23 12.83 7.40
N ILE A 105 -9.86 11.78 6.68
CA ILE A 105 -8.67 11.72 5.83
C ILE A 105 -9.02 12.34 4.47
N ASP A 106 -8.24 13.31 4.01
CA ASP A 106 -8.35 13.84 2.66
C ASP A 106 -7.67 12.89 1.67
N VAL A 107 -8.34 12.53 0.57
CA VAL A 107 -7.77 11.70 -0.50
C VAL A 107 -7.72 12.52 -1.79
N TYR A 108 -6.52 12.85 -2.25
CA TYR A 108 -6.28 13.58 -3.49
C TYR A 108 -5.87 12.63 -4.59
N VAL A 109 -6.70 12.54 -5.62
CA VAL A 109 -6.53 11.61 -6.71
C VAL A 109 -6.21 12.36 -8.00
N TYR A 110 -4.96 12.22 -8.44
CA TYR A 110 -4.39 12.98 -9.55
C TYR A 110 -4.51 12.23 -10.88
N SER A 111 -5.11 12.88 -11.87
CA SER A 111 -5.27 12.32 -13.20
C SER A 111 -4.04 12.52 -14.09
N SER A 112 -3.29 13.61 -13.89
CA SER A 112 -2.16 13.96 -14.75
C SER A 112 -0.81 13.47 -14.23
N GLN A 113 0.02 12.84 -15.09
CA GLN A 113 1.40 12.48 -14.73
C GLN A 113 2.20 13.69 -14.26
N ALA A 114 2.04 14.85 -14.91
CA ALA A 114 2.77 16.06 -14.55
C ALA A 114 2.53 16.51 -13.11
N GLN A 115 1.33 16.32 -12.55
CA GLN A 115 1.08 16.63 -11.14
C GLN A 115 1.62 15.58 -10.20
N ARG A 116 1.48 14.29 -10.56
CA ARG A 116 2.08 13.19 -9.80
C ARG A 116 3.59 13.42 -9.61
N LEU A 117 4.27 13.86 -10.66
CA LEU A 117 5.68 14.25 -10.60
C LEU A 117 5.95 15.40 -9.61
N ARG A 118 5.03 16.36 -9.46
CA ARG A 118 5.18 17.53 -8.59
C ARG A 118 4.97 17.21 -7.12
N VAL A 119 4.04 16.32 -6.80
CA VAL A 119 3.82 15.82 -5.43
C VAL A 119 4.83 14.74 -5.02
N GLY A 120 5.83 14.47 -5.86
CA GLY A 120 6.88 13.49 -5.55
C GLY A 120 6.46 12.03 -5.73
N GLN A 121 5.31 11.74 -6.35
CA GLN A 121 4.85 10.37 -6.66
C GLN A 121 5.64 9.69 -7.79
N LEU A 122 6.91 10.06 -7.96
CA LEU A 122 7.75 9.67 -9.09
C LEU A 122 8.08 8.17 -9.12
N SER A 123 7.86 7.43 -8.03
CA SER A 123 8.33 6.04 -7.92
C SER A 123 7.38 5.01 -7.26
N ALA A 124 6.26 5.39 -6.61
CA ALA A 124 5.50 4.46 -5.75
C ALA A 124 3.95 4.44 -5.91
N GLY A 125 3.37 5.24 -6.81
CA GLY A 125 1.91 5.25 -7.02
C GLY A 125 1.09 6.08 -6.02
N GLY A 126 1.67 6.48 -4.89
CA GLY A 126 1.09 7.44 -3.94
C GLY A 126 2.09 8.02 -2.95
N ALA A 127 1.57 8.77 -1.97
CA ALA A 127 2.27 9.29 -0.82
C ALA A 127 1.26 9.71 0.27
N ILE A 128 1.69 9.81 1.53
CA ILE A 128 0.93 10.49 2.58
C ILE A 128 1.56 11.81 3.01
N ASP A 129 0.72 12.77 3.38
CA ASP A 129 1.14 13.93 4.17
C ASP A 129 0.68 13.76 5.62
N THR A 130 1.64 13.57 6.51
CA THR A 130 1.44 13.44 7.96
C THR A 130 1.62 14.77 8.70
N GLN A 131 2.14 15.80 8.04
CA GLN A 131 2.35 17.09 8.69
C GLN A 131 1.07 17.92 8.63
N ARG A 132 0.47 18.14 9.81
CA ARG A 132 -0.55 19.17 10.05
C ARG A 132 -0.02 20.61 9.89
N ALA A 133 0.88 20.87 8.95
CA ALA A 133 1.73 22.07 8.91
C ALA A 133 0.97 23.40 8.76
N SER A 134 -0.34 23.39 8.61
CA SER A 134 -1.19 24.58 8.66
C SER A 134 -2.64 24.31 9.08
N GLY A 135 -2.86 23.30 9.93
CA GLY A 135 -4.22 22.90 10.34
C GLY A 135 -4.96 22.01 9.34
N GLY A 136 -4.24 21.46 8.34
CA GLY A 136 -4.74 20.38 7.48
C GLY A 136 -4.73 19.03 8.20
N GLY A 137 -5.73 18.20 7.93
CA GLY A 137 -5.82 16.81 8.41
C GLY A 137 -4.82 15.87 7.73
N LEU A 138 -4.96 14.57 7.99
CA LEU A 138 -4.18 13.53 7.31
C LEU A 138 -4.58 13.50 5.82
N ALA A 139 -3.61 13.41 4.92
CA ALA A 139 -3.89 13.36 3.49
C ALA A 139 -3.18 12.19 2.79
N ILE A 140 -3.92 11.52 1.91
CA ILE A 140 -3.40 10.55 0.95
C ILE A 140 -3.36 11.22 -0.42
N HIS A 141 -2.21 11.17 -1.06
CA HIS A 141 -2.00 11.59 -2.43
C HIS A 141 -1.85 10.32 -3.26
N THR A 142 -2.67 10.12 -4.29
CA THR A 142 -2.59 8.91 -5.10
C THR A 142 -2.88 9.12 -6.59
N ALA A 143 -2.37 8.19 -7.38
CA ALA A 143 -2.72 7.99 -8.79
C ALA A 143 -3.74 6.87 -8.99
N THR A 144 -4.20 6.23 -7.91
CA THR A 144 -5.11 5.07 -7.89
C THR A 144 -6.43 5.41 -7.19
N GLY A 145 -7.52 4.72 -7.54
CA GLY A 145 -8.86 5.05 -7.04
C GLY A 145 -8.98 4.74 -5.55
N VAL A 146 -8.33 3.67 -5.13
CA VAL A 146 -8.08 3.33 -3.74
C VAL A 146 -6.59 3.02 -3.62
N HIS A 147 -5.96 3.46 -2.54
CA HIS A 147 -4.56 3.22 -2.27
C HIS A 147 -4.39 2.67 -0.85
N ALA A 148 -4.68 1.38 -0.71
CA ALA A 148 -4.60 0.67 0.57
C ALA A 148 -3.22 0.80 1.22
N HIS A 149 -2.14 0.71 0.43
CA HIS A 149 -0.76 0.92 0.89
C HIS A 149 -0.59 2.21 1.71
N GLU A 150 -1.01 3.35 1.18
CA GLU A 150 -0.87 4.65 1.87
C GLU A 150 -1.81 4.76 3.06
N LEU A 151 -2.99 4.15 2.98
CA LEU A 151 -3.90 4.13 4.13
C LEU A 151 -3.28 3.35 5.31
N VAL A 152 -2.53 2.27 5.05
CA VAL A 152 -1.76 1.58 6.11
C VAL A 152 -0.80 2.54 6.78
N HIS A 153 -0.08 3.37 6.02
CA HIS A 153 0.83 4.37 6.59
C HIS A 153 0.12 5.41 7.46
N VAL A 154 -1.11 5.81 7.12
CA VAL A 154 -1.90 6.70 7.97
C VAL A 154 -2.04 6.11 9.38
N PHE A 155 -2.47 4.84 9.50
CA PHE A 155 -2.63 4.19 10.80
C PHE A 155 -1.30 3.91 11.51
N GLN A 156 -0.27 3.52 10.76
CA GLN A 156 1.06 3.36 11.34
C GLN A 156 1.57 4.67 11.95
N SER A 157 1.35 5.81 11.30
CA SER A 157 1.80 7.13 11.80
C SER A 157 1.16 7.56 13.13
N LEU A 158 0.03 6.94 13.50
CA LEU A 158 -0.64 7.20 14.77
C LEU A 158 -0.05 6.38 15.93
N ASN A 159 0.59 5.25 15.63
CA ASN A 159 0.97 4.24 16.63
C ASN A 159 2.46 3.86 16.65
N ALA A 160 3.21 4.12 15.58
CA ALA A 160 4.59 3.69 15.44
C ALA A 160 5.46 4.72 14.72
N ASP A 161 6.73 4.74 15.11
CA ASP A 161 7.82 5.46 14.44
C ASP A 161 8.88 4.43 14.04
N ALA A 162 8.51 3.32 13.40
CA ALA A 162 9.45 2.26 13.09
C ALA A 162 10.37 2.62 11.89
N PRO A 163 11.55 1.99 11.75
CA PRO A 163 12.36 2.15 10.54
C PRO A 163 11.58 1.77 9.27
N MET A 164 11.90 2.44 8.15
CA MET A 164 11.14 2.32 6.90
C MET A 164 10.97 0.88 6.39
N VAL A 165 11.97 0.00 6.54
CA VAL A 165 11.83 -1.41 6.12
C VAL A 165 10.64 -2.11 6.79
N TRP A 166 10.24 -1.69 8.00
CA TRP A 166 9.07 -2.23 8.70
C TRP A 166 7.79 -1.52 8.31
N MET A 167 7.83 -0.19 8.14
CA MET A 167 6.68 0.63 7.78
C MET A 167 6.23 0.34 6.34
N GLU A 168 7.13 0.50 5.37
CA GLU A 168 6.93 0.13 3.96
C GLU A 168 6.68 -1.37 3.83
N GLY A 169 7.41 -2.19 4.61
CA GLY A 169 7.22 -3.62 4.60
C GLY A 169 5.81 -4.04 4.99
N MET A 170 5.23 -3.46 6.04
CA MET A 170 3.84 -3.73 6.39
C MET A 170 2.85 -3.19 5.36
N ALA A 171 3.09 -2.01 4.79
CA ALA A 171 2.22 -1.45 3.75
C ALA A 171 2.18 -2.33 2.50
N VAL A 172 3.34 -2.84 2.05
CA VAL A 172 3.45 -3.83 0.97
C VAL A 172 2.78 -5.15 1.35
N ALA A 173 3.13 -5.69 2.53
CA ALA A 173 2.66 -6.99 2.99
C ALA A 173 1.13 -7.05 3.10
N LEU A 174 0.47 -5.91 3.34
CA LEU A 174 -0.96 -5.83 3.55
C LEU A 174 -1.72 -5.26 2.34
N GLY A 175 -1.25 -4.15 1.76
CA GLY A 175 -2.00 -3.32 0.81
C GLY A 175 -1.64 -3.46 -0.67
N ASP A 176 -0.51 -4.09 -1.01
CA ASP A 176 -0.06 -4.24 -2.41
C ASP A 176 -0.51 -5.58 -3.01
N GLY A 177 -1.82 -5.74 -3.15
CA GLY A 177 -2.42 -6.90 -3.80
C GLY A 177 -2.40 -6.77 -5.33
N PHE A 178 -2.13 -7.88 -6.02
CA PHE A 178 -2.28 -7.99 -7.47
C PHE A 178 -3.17 -9.18 -7.81
N VAL A 179 -4.00 -9.02 -8.84
CA VAL A 179 -4.76 -10.10 -9.44
C VAL A 179 -4.44 -10.07 -10.92
N GLU A 180 -3.90 -11.16 -11.46
CA GLU A 180 -3.78 -11.35 -12.90
C GLU A 180 -5.06 -12.02 -13.40
N VAL A 181 -5.72 -11.44 -14.40
CA VAL A 181 -6.78 -12.15 -15.13
C VAL A 181 -6.29 -12.43 -16.53
N VAL A 182 -6.32 -13.72 -16.88
CA VAL A 182 -5.93 -14.24 -18.19
C VAL A 182 -7.20 -14.53 -18.99
N ASP A 183 -7.16 -14.09 -20.26
CA ASP A 183 -8.05 -14.30 -21.43
C ASP A 183 -9.11 -13.22 -21.80
N ASP A 184 -8.91 -12.70 -23.03
CA ASP A 184 -9.77 -11.91 -23.94
C ASP A 184 -10.47 -10.60 -23.46
N GLY A 185 -10.18 -10.07 -22.26
CA GLY A 185 -10.73 -8.80 -21.72
C GLY A 185 -9.82 -8.09 -20.71
N PRO A 186 -10.07 -6.81 -20.33
CA PRO A 186 -9.03 -5.86 -19.92
C PRO A 186 -8.35 -6.17 -18.57
N TYR A 187 -7.05 -5.88 -18.57
CA TYR A 187 -6.04 -6.05 -17.54
C TYR A 187 -6.42 -5.51 -16.14
N PHE A 188 -6.02 -6.25 -15.10
CA PHE A 188 -6.02 -5.78 -13.72
C PHE A 188 -4.62 -5.31 -13.34
N ASN A 189 -4.54 -4.18 -12.64
CA ASN A 189 -3.25 -3.68 -12.16
C ASN A 189 -3.13 -3.68 -10.63
N ARG A 190 -4.23 -3.66 -9.85
CA ARG A 190 -4.21 -3.63 -8.38
C ARG A 190 -5.48 -4.24 -7.77
N SER A 191 -5.34 -5.11 -6.77
CA SER A 191 -6.43 -5.59 -5.92
C SER A 191 -6.54 -4.71 -4.67
N GLN A 192 -7.76 -4.39 -4.26
CA GLN A 192 -8.05 -3.74 -2.97
C GLN A 192 -8.40 -4.77 -1.90
N ARG A 193 -8.28 -6.07 -2.18
CA ARG A 193 -8.38 -7.09 -1.15
C ARG A 193 -7.08 -7.12 -0.35
N PRO A 194 -7.12 -7.13 0.99
CA PRO A 194 -5.91 -7.19 1.78
C PRO A 194 -5.18 -8.51 1.56
N ASN A 195 -3.86 -8.50 1.52
CA ASN A 195 -3.05 -9.71 1.35
C ASN A 195 -3.03 -10.56 2.64
N LEU A 196 -3.03 -9.89 3.79
CA LEU A 196 -3.15 -10.48 5.11
C LEU A 196 -4.57 -10.26 5.67
N PRO A 197 -5.09 -11.15 6.53
CA PRO A 197 -6.42 -10.95 7.11
C PRO A 197 -6.47 -9.68 7.95
N LEU A 198 -7.58 -8.92 7.82
CA LEU A 198 -7.94 -7.84 8.72
C LEU A 198 -9.18 -8.23 9.53
N PRO A 199 -9.43 -7.64 10.70
CA PRO A 199 -10.71 -7.81 11.38
C PRO A 199 -11.89 -7.52 10.44
N GLY A 200 -12.68 -8.54 10.13
CA GLY A 200 -13.84 -8.44 9.23
C GLY A 200 -13.57 -8.56 7.73
N VAL A 201 -12.32 -8.71 7.29
CA VAL A 201 -11.96 -8.85 5.86
C VAL A 201 -10.98 -10.00 5.67
N GLU A 202 -11.31 -10.92 4.76
CA GLU A 202 -10.45 -12.08 4.45
C GLU A 202 -9.23 -11.68 3.62
N GLY A 203 -8.05 -12.21 3.99
CA GLY A 203 -6.82 -12.03 3.22
C GLY A 203 -6.80 -12.84 1.91
N HIS A 204 -6.07 -12.35 0.91
CA HIS A 204 -5.90 -12.99 -0.41
C HIS A 204 -4.49 -13.56 -0.69
N GLY A 205 -3.59 -13.48 0.29
CA GLY A 205 -2.53 -14.46 0.47
C GLY A 205 -1.14 -14.15 -0.06
N LEU A 206 -0.95 -13.29 -1.06
CA LEU A 206 0.39 -12.89 -1.50
C LEU A 206 0.48 -11.42 -1.88
N PRO A 207 1.46 -10.67 -1.33
CA PRO A 207 1.76 -9.33 -1.77
C PRO A 207 2.60 -9.33 -3.06
N TYR A 208 2.45 -8.29 -3.87
CA TYR A 208 3.10 -8.12 -5.16
C TYR A 208 3.83 -6.78 -5.25
N VAL A 209 4.85 -6.72 -6.09
CA VAL A 209 5.62 -5.50 -6.38
C VAL A 209 5.85 -5.33 -7.88
N GLU A 210 5.92 -4.07 -8.27
CA GLU A 210 6.31 -3.64 -9.60
C GLU A 210 7.83 -3.79 -9.80
N VAL A 211 8.25 -4.60 -10.77
CA VAL A 211 9.65 -4.83 -11.13
C VAL A 211 9.89 -4.40 -12.57
N TRP A 212 10.83 -3.48 -12.79
CA TRP A 212 11.25 -3.09 -14.14
C TRP A 212 12.25 -4.11 -14.70
N THR A 213 11.87 -4.76 -15.80
CA THR A 213 12.70 -5.70 -16.56
C THR A 213 13.12 -5.10 -17.89
N ALA A 214 14.03 -5.77 -18.61
CA ALA A 214 14.40 -5.37 -19.97
C ALA A 214 13.22 -5.43 -20.95
N GLN A 215 12.18 -6.20 -20.61
CA GLN A 215 10.96 -6.40 -21.40
C GLN A 215 9.83 -5.44 -20.99
N GLY A 216 10.02 -4.65 -19.93
CA GLY A 216 9.03 -3.71 -19.40
C GLY A 216 8.72 -3.94 -17.92
N LEU A 217 7.68 -3.27 -17.42
CA LEU A 217 7.19 -3.41 -16.06
C LEU A 217 6.46 -4.76 -15.90
N VAL A 218 6.83 -5.53 -14.88
CA VAL A 218 6.23 -6.82 -14.53
C VAL A 218 5.83 -6.80 -13.06
N PHE A 219 4.64 -7.29 -12.73
CA PHE A 219 4.22 -7.49 -11.34
C PHE A 219 4.67 -8.87 -10.88
N THR A 220 5.43 -8.92 -9.79
CA THR A 220 6.00 -10.16 -9.27
C THR A 220 5.61 -10.34 -7.81
N PRO A 221 5.26 -11.56 -7.35
CA PRO A 221 5.08 -11.82 -5.93
C PRO A 221 6.30 -11.36 -5.14
N VAL A 222 6.08 -10.58 -4.07
CA VAL A 222 7.13 -9.97 -3.25
C VAL A 222 8.12 -10.99 -2.71
N HIS A 223 7.63 -12.14 -2.26
CA HIS A 223 8.47 -13.21 -1.75
C HIS A 223 9.39 -13.81 -2.82
N ARG A 224 8.90 -13.94 -4.06
CA ARG A 224 9.70 -14.41 -5.20
C ARG A 224 10.80 -13.39 -5.52
N THR A 225 10.45 -12.11 -5.55
CA THR A 225 11.43 -11.03 -5.73
C THR A 225 12.48 -11.03 -4.62
N ALA A 226 12.08 -11.23 -3.36
CA ALA A 226 13.01 -11.30 -2.22
C ALA A 226 13.95 -12.51 -2.31
N ALA A 227 13.43 -13.67 -2.72
CA ALA A 227 14.24 -14.87 -2.96
C ALA A 227 15.30 -14.63 -4.05
N LEU A 228 14.90 -14.01 -5.16
CA LEU A 228 15.81 -13.60 -6.25
C LEU A 228 16.87 -12.60 -5.77
N THR A 229 16.47 -11.58 -4.99
CA THR A 229 17.39 -10.60 -4.40
C THR A 229 18.44 -11.27 -3.52
N LEU A 230 18.10 -12.36 -2.83
CA LEU A 230 19.04 -13.14 -2.01
C LEU A 230 19.85 -14.17 -2.81
N GLY A 231 19.66 -14.28 -4.12
CA GLY A 231 20.32 -15.28 -4.96
C GLY A 231 19.82 -16.70 -4.75
N LEU A 232 18.61 -16.87 -4.21
CA LEU A 232 17.96 -18.18 -4.18
C LEU A 232 17.56 -18.59 -5.60
N PRO A 233 17.73 -19.86 -5.97
CA PRO A 233 17.51 -20.32 -7.33
C PRO A 233 16.02 -20.22 -7.72
N ASP A 234 15.75 -19.59 -8.86
CA ASP A 234 14.45 -19.59 -9.54
C ASP A 234 14.66 -19.93 -11.02
N PRO A 235 14.10 -21.04 -11.52
CA PRO A 235 14.31 -21.48 -12.90
C PRO A 235 13.64 -20.58 -13.96
N ALA A 236 12.75 -19.65 -13.57
CA ALA A 236 11.92 -18.87 -14.48
C ALA A 236 12.27 -17.37 -14.57
N PHE A 237 13.35 -16.91 -13.96
CA PHE A 237 13.76 -15.50 -14.02
C PHE A 237 15.26 -15.34 -14.36
N GLU A 238 15.60 -14.39 -15.23
CA GLU A 238 17.01 -14.03 -15.49
C GLU A 238 17.56 -13.18 -14.33
N ALA A 239 18.74 -13.56 -13.85
CA ALA A 239 19.29 -13.10 -12.58
C ALA A 239 19.40 -11.57 -12.46
N LEU A 240 18.70 -10.99 -11.48
CA LEU A 240 19.15 -9.76 -10.81
C LEU A 240 20.51 -10.04 -10.17
N GLU A 241 21.40 -9.04 -10.10
CA GLU A 241 22.64 -9.19 -9.33
C GLU A 241 22.28 -9.43 -7.85
N PRO A 242 22.61 -10.61 -7.29
CA PRO A 242 22.10 -10.98 -5.97
C PRO A 242 22.92 -10.36 -4.85
N TYR A 243 22.26 -10.13 -3.71
CA TYR A 243 22.84 -9.72 -2.45
C TYR A 243 22.63 -10.83 -1.40
N PRO A 244 23.39 -11.94 -1.45
CA PRO A 244 23.14 -13.12 -0.60
C PRO A 244 23.29 -12.85 0.91
N ASP A 245 24.11 -11.87 1.26
CA ASP A 245 24.35 -11.43 2.64
C ASP A 245 23.37 -10.34 3.08
N LEU A 246 22.46 -9.88 2.22
CA LEU A 246 21.47 -8.86 2.59
C LEU A 246 20.53 -9.40 3.67
N ARG A 247 20.25 -8.56 4.66
CA ARG A 247 19.30 -8.84 5.72
C ARG A 247 18.38 -7.63 5.94
N PRO A 248 17.07 -7.82 6.20
CA PRO A 248 16.16 -6.73 6.53
C PRO A 248 16.63 -5.83 7.69
N SER A 249 17.31 -6.38 8.69
CA SER A 249 17.98 -5.63 9.76
C SER A 249 19.03 -4.63 9.26
N MET A 250 19.77 -4.97 8.19
CA MET A 250 20.72 -4.04 7.55
C MET A 250 20.01 -2.87 6.87
N LEU A 251 18.73 -3.06 6.50
CA LEU A 251 17.88 -2.01 5.92
C LEU A 251 17.24 -1.10 6.98
N SER A 252 17.38 -1.43 8.27
CA SER A 252 16.93 -0.57 9.37
C SER A 252 17.98 0.47 9.78
N ALA A 253 19.25 0.29 9.37
CA ALA A 253 20.37 1.09 9.85
C ALA A 253 20.42 2.52 9.23
N PRO A 254 20.34 3.59 10.03
CA PRO A 254 20.41 4.96 9.50
C PRO A 254 21.69 5.21 8.70
N GLY A 255 21.56 5.73 7.48
CA GLY A 255 22.70 6.20 6.68
C GLY A 255 23.40 5.17 5.80
N SER A 256 22.95 3.91 5.76
CA SER A 256 23.42 2.97 4.74
C SER A 256 22.89 3.36 3.35
N THR A 257 23.64 3.07 2.28
CA THR A 257 23.14 3.31 0.91
C THR A 257 21.96 2.40 0.58
N ALA A 258 21.90 1.21 1.21
CA ALA A 258 20.79 0.27 1.06
C ALA A 258 19.51 0.76 1.74
N THR A 259 19.60 1.54 2.84
CA THR A 259 18.42 2.16 3.47
C THR A 259 17.81 3.31 2.68
N ARG A 260 18.42 3.68 1.56
CA ARG A 260 17.85 4.63 0.59
C ARG A 260 17.27 3.94 -0.63
N ASP A 261 17.46 2.63 -0.77
CA ASP A 261 16.86 1.86 -1.83
C ASP A 261 15.46 1.45 -1.41
N LEU A 262 14.45 2.15 -1.92
CA LEU A 262 13.04 1.86 -1.63
C LEU A 262 12.64 0.48 -2.18
N GLY A 263 13.19 0.07 -3.32
CA GLY A 263 12.89 -1.24 -3.91
C GLY A 263 13.30 -2.38 -2.98
N LEU A 264 14.50 -2.29 -2.40
CA LEU A 264 14.94 -3.28 -1.40
C LEU A 264 14.08 -3.25 -0.13
N GLN A 265 13.64 -2.08 0.33
CA GLN A 265 12.77 -1.99 1.51
C GLN A 265 11.40 -2.61 1.28
N TYR A 266 10.82 -2.39 0.11
CA TYR A 266 9.51 -2.92 -0.26
C TYR A 266 9.59 -4.44 -0.38
N VAL A 267 10.58 -4.93 -1.12
CA VAL A 267 10.76 -6.36 -1.38
C VAL A 267 11.12 -7.13 -0.10
N MET A 268 12.17 -6.69 0.58
CA MET A 268 12.70 -7.42 1.74
C MET A 268 11.81 -7.23 2.96
N GLY A 269 11.36 -6.00 3.20
CA GLY A 269 10.44 -5.66 4.27
C GLY A 269 9.08 -6.33 4.08
N GLY A 270 8.49 -6.19 2.89
CA GLY A 270 7.18 -6.78 2.57
C GLY A 270 7.19 -8.30 2.73
N SER A 271 8.24 -8.94 2.23
CA SER A 271 8.38 -10.40 2.33
C SER A 271 8.55 -10.85 3.79
N LEU A 272 9.40 -10.18 4.57
CA LEU A 272 9.63 -10.56 5.96
C LEU A 272 8.41 -10.28 6.85
N VAL A 273 7.79 -9.11 6.72
CA VAL A 273 6.59 -8.76 7.51
C VAL A 273 5.46 -9.74 7.22
N HIS A 274 5.22 -10.06 5.95
CA HIS A 274 4.21 -11.03 5.57
C HIS A 274 4.49 -12.41 6.19
N TYR A 275 5.75 -12.88 6.17
CA TYR A 275 6.15 -14.11 6.86
C TYR A 275 5.91 -14.06 8.38
N LEU A 276 6.26 -12.95 9.04
CA LEU A 276 6.09 -12.79 10.48
C LEU A 276 4.61 -12.85 10.88
N VAL A 277 3.75 -12.14 10.14
CA VAL A 277 2.30 -12.14 10.43
C VAL A 277 1.68 -13.51 10.13
N LEU A 278 2.07 -14.18 9.03
CA LEU A 278 1.58 -15.52 8.73
C LEU A 278 2.00 -16.57 9.78
N THR A 279 3.20 -16.42 10.35
CA THR A 279 3.77 -17.41 11.27
C THR A 279 3.36 -17.16 12.71
N TYR A 280 3.32 -15.90 13.14
CA TYR A 280 3.16 -15.50 14.54
C TYR A 280 1.89 -14.68 14.80
N GLY A 281 1.18 -14.23 13.77
CA GLY A 281 -0.01 -13.39 13.88
C GLY A 281 0.31 -11.89 14.00
N TRP A 282 -0.76 -11.10 14.07
CA TRP A 282 -0.66 -9.64 14.16
C TRP A 282 -0.15 -9.13 15.51
N ASP A 283 -0.60 -9.72 16.62
CA ASP A 283 -0.30 -9.17 17.96
C ASP A 283 1.22 -9.08 18.22
N PRO A 284 2.04 -10.13 18.00
CA PRO A 284 3.48 -10.02 18.17
C PRO A 284 4.11 -9.03 17.18
N PHE A 285 3.59 -8.96 15.96
CA PHE A 285 4.10 -8.01 14.98
C PHE A 285 3.87 -6.55 15.38
N LEU A 286 2.65 -6.21 15.78
CA LEU A 286 2.30 -4.86 16.21
C LEU A 286 3.02 -4.48 17.52
N GLU A 287 3.18 -5.41 18.46
CA GLU A 287 3.96 -5.20 19.67
C GLU A 287 5.43 -4.87 19.36
N ALA A 288 6.05 -5.63 18.45
CA ALA A 288 7.41 -5.33 18.01
C ALA A 288 7.47 -3.98 17.29
N LEU A 289 6.57 -3.74 16.33
CA LEU A 289 6.52 -2.50 15.55
C LEU A 289 6.43 -1.25 16.43
N GLY A 290 5.56 -1.26 17.45
CA GLY A 290 5.41 -0.15 18.40
C GLY A 290 6.62 0.07 19.33
N ARG A 291 7.51 -0.92 19.45
CA ARG A 291 8.77 -0.81 20.21
C ARG A 291 9.96 -0.40 19.35
N LEU A 292 9.84 -0.51 18.02
CA LEU A 292 10.86 -0.06 17.11
C LEU A 292 10.78 1.46 16.94
N SER A 293 11.92 2.15 17.05
CA SER A 293 12.02 3.58 16.73
C SER A 293 13.04 3.83 15.63
N SER A 294 12.65 4.66 14.65
CA SER A 294 13.39 5.10 13.47
C SER A 294 14.61 5.92 13.87
N THR A 295 14.55 6.56 15.04
CA THR A 295 15.63 7.38 15.59
C THR A 295 16.60 6.59 16.48
N ALA A 296 16.25 5.38 16.92
CA ALA A 296 16.95 4.76 18.05
C ALA A 296 17.58 3.37 17.81
N LEU A 297 17.28 2.62 16.75
CA LEU A 297 17.70 1.21 16.73
C LEU A 297 18.38 0.78 15.42
N ALA A 298 19.70 0.59 15.49
CA ALA A 298 20.41 -0.34 14.63
C ALA A 298 21.15 -1.36 15.52
N GLY A 299 21.14 -2.64 15.14
CA GLY A 299 21.87 -3.68 15.86
C GLY A 299 21.18 -4.18 17.12
N GLU A 300 21.91 -4.25 18.25
CA GLU A 300 21.54 -5.02 19.45
C GLU A 300 20.16 -4.67 20.04
N LEU A 301 19.76 -3.40 19.97
CA LEU A 301 18.48 -2.97 20.52
C LEU A 301 17.28 -3.47 19.69
N GLN A 302 17.45 -3.60 18.37
CA GLN A 302 16.44 -4.21 17.51
C GLN A 302 16.33 -5.70 17.85
N SER A 303 17.47 -6.40 17.93
CA SER A 303 17.48 -7.82 18.32
C SER A 303 16.86 -8.07 19.70
N ALA A 304 17.05 -7.16 20.66
CA ALA A 304 16.42 -7.26 21.98
C ALA A 304 14.88 -7.20 21.89
N VAL A 305 14.32 -6.30 21.08
CA VAL A 305 12.86 -6.24 20.85
C VAL A 305 12.35 -7.56 20.30
N PHE A 306 13.03 -8.12 19.30
CA PHE A 306 12.61 -9.40 18.70
C PHE A 306 12.75 -10.57 19.66
N ARG A 307 13.81 -10.61 20.49
CA ARG A 307 13.95 -11.63 21.55
C ARG A 307 12.81 -11.55 22.56
N ASP A 308 12.45 -10.34 22.98
CA ASP A 308 11.42 -10.15 24.00
C ASP A 308 10.01 -10.51 23.48
N VAL A 309 9.74 -10.25 22.20
CA VAL A 309 8.41 -10.45 21.60
C VAL A 309 8.25 -11.85 20.99
N TYR A 310 9.25 -12.35 20.27
CA TYR A 310 9.20 -13.63 19.55
C TYR A 310 9.95 -14.76 20.25
N GLY A 311 10.74 -14.45 21.29
CA GLY A 311 11.54 -15.44 22.02
C GLY A 311 12.86 -15.84 21.33
N VAL A 312 13.20 -15.23 20.20
CA VAL A 312 14.36 -15.54 19.34
C VAL A 312 15.03 -14.27 18.82
N GLU A 313 16.30 -14.36 18.43
CA GLU A 313 16.99 -13.21 17.82
C GLU A 313 16.39 -12.84 16.47
N LEU A 314 16.49 -11.55 16.09
CA LEU A 314 16.12 -11.12 14.74
C LEU A 314 16.90 -11.89 13.65
N THR A 315 18.18 -12.19 13.88
CA THR A 315 18.97 -12.99 12.92
C THR A 315 18.44 -14.40 12.76
N GLU A 316 17.93 -15.02 13.83
CA GLU A 316 17.33 -16.36 13.77
C GLU A 316 16.00 -16.32 13.01
N LEU A 317 15.19 -15.27 13.18
CA LEU A 317 13.98 -15.04 12.39
C LEU A 317 14.28 -14.80 10.91
N GLU A 318 15.30 -14.02 10.59
CA GLU A 318 15.75 -13.79 9.22
C GLU A 318 16.24 -15.09 8.58
N GLU A 319 16.99 -15.92 9.30
CA GLU A 319 17.41 -17.25 8.82
C GLU A 319 16.21 -18.18 8.59
N ALA A 320 15.25 -18.20 9.50
CA ALA A 320 14.01 -18.97 9.36
C ALA A 320 13.18 -18.50 8.16
N TRP A 321 13.10 -17.19 7.93
CA TRP A 321 12.45 -16.59 6.77
C TRP A 321 13.16 -16.96 5.46
N VAL A 322 14.49 -16.89 5.41
CA VAL A 322 15.27 -17.30 4.22
C VAL A 322 15.06 -18.79 3.93
N ALA A 323 15.07 -19.64 4.95
CA ALA A 323 14.75 -21.06 4.81
C ALA A 323 13.30 -21.27 4.35
N TRP A 324 12.36 -20.48 4.87
CA TRP A 324 10.96 -20.49 4.47
C TRP A 324 10.79 -20.13 3.00
N LEU A 325 11.53 -19.14 2.47
CA LEU A 325 11.57 -18.80 1.05
C LEU A 325 12.15 -19.94 0.21
N GLY A 326 13.29 -20.49 0.62
CA GLY A 326 14.01 -21.53 -0.13
C GLY A 326 13.30 -22.89 -0.19
N THR A 327 12.27 -23.12 0.62
CA THR A 327 11.49 -24.37 0.65
C THR A 327 10.19 -24.30 -0.15
N ARG A 328 9.82 -23.14 -0.70
CA ARG A 328 8.56 -22.98 -1.45
C ARG A 328 8.68 -23.63 -2.84
N PRO A 329 7.71 -24.45 -3.26
CA PRO A 329 7.67 -24.98 -4.62
C PRO A 329 7.37 -23.85 -5.62
N ALA A 330 7.74 -24.01 -6.89
CA ALA A 330 7.43 -23.04 -7.94
C ALA A 330 5.92 -22.66 -7.96
N ALA A 331 5.05 -23.64 -7.76
CA ALA A 331 3.60 -23.44 -7.69
C ALA A 331 3.13 -22.53 -6.55
N PHE A 332 3.90 -22.35 -5.48
CA PHE A 332 3.59 -21.37 -4.42
C PHE A 332 3.72 -19.93 -4.95
N TRP A 333 4.65 -19.70 -5.87
CA TRP A 333 4.85 -18.39 -6.50
C TRP A 333 3.81 -18.08 -7.58
N ASP A 334 3.20 -19.11 -8.16
CA ASP A 334 2.31 -18.99 -9.33
C ASP A 334 0.82 -19.15 -8.98
N ALA A 335 0.46 -19.55 -7.75
CA ALA A 335 -0.93 -19.77 -7.36
C ALA A 335 -1.55 -18.51 -6.74
N PRO A 336 -2.79 -18.12 -7.11
CA PRO A 336 -3.59 -17.22 -6.28
C PRO A 336 -3.84 -17.93 -4.94
N VAL A 337 -3.18 -17.47 -3.88
CA VAL A 337 -3.19 -18.17 -2.59
C VAL A 337 -4.51 -17.90 -1.88
N THR A 338 -5.43 -18.85 -1.89
CA THR A 338 -6.52 -18.85 -0.91
C THR A 338 -5.95 -19.28 0.44
N LEU A 339 -5.69 -18.33 1.35
CA LEU A 339 -5.29 -18.65 2.72
C LEU A 339 -6.51 -19.17 3.50
N VAL A 340 -6.44 -20.39 4.02
CA VAL A 340 -7.37 -20.86 5.04
C VAL A 340 -6.72 -20.58 6.41
N PRO A 341 -7.31 -19.71 7.26
CA PRO A 341 -6.77 -19.47 8.59
C PRO A 341 -6.73 -20.78 9.41
N GLY A 342 -5.58 -21.09 9.99
CA GLY A 342 -5.43 -22.19 10.95
C GLY A 342 -5.05 -23.56 10.39
N THR A 343 -4.63 -23.66 9.12
CA THR A 343 -3.85 -24.82 8.66
C THR A 343 -2.37 -24.53 8.88
N GLU A 344 -1.72 -25.31 9.76
CA GLU A 344 -0.25 -25.33 9.84
C GLU A 344 0.35 -25.67 8.46
N PRO A 345 1.52 -25.08 8.10
CA PRO A 345 2.20 -25.35 6.83
C PRO A 345 2.70 -26.79 6.67
#